data_AF-A0A3R9MH62-F1
#
_entry.id   AF-A0A3R9MH62-F1
#
_cell.length_a   1.000
_cell.length_b   1.000
_cell.length_c   1.000
_cell.angle_alpha   90.00
_cell.angle_beta   90.00
_cell.angle_gamma   90.00
#
_symmetry.space_group_name_H-M   'P 1'
#
loop_
_entity.id
_entity.type
_entity.pdbx_description
1 polymer ?
#
loop_
_entity_poly.entity_id
_entity_poly.type
_entity_poly.pdbx_seq_one_letter_code
_entity_poly.pdbx_strand_id
1 'polypeptide(L)'
;MKETFNTLRNNLTRSYIFYVPSKVYDDVQRTQLKDMIPYHLTNTIVYMDDDRKTIEDISEFNKVEIISKNSLFDENIFTLIDAQSKLSAPQFKHLINKYWEHVETHTYLTNLMYTHLSEYIKDASKNVSDMFLLQKDYFSTHHTEIKRTFGALLTSRFTNALISYNKKPVQTKKQKPKKPQIISDEDADVFLLETVFNIPSKMTSKIVNTVNKTKK
;
A
#
# COMPACT_ATOMS: atom_id res chain seq x y z
N MET A 1 -17.80 26.76 -0.18
CA MET A 1 -16.89 25.74 0.40
C MET A 1 -17.20 24.33 -0.11
N LYS A 2 -18.41 23.77 0.11
CA LYS A 2 -18.74 22.40 -0.34
C LYS A 2 -18.60 22.21 -1.85
N GLU A 3 -19.10 23.15 -2.63
CA GLU A 3 -18.98 23.15 -4.09
C GLU A 3 -17.51 23.24 -4.53
N THR A 4 -16.76 24.21 -3.99
CA THR A 4 -15.31 24.34 -4.20
C THR A 4 -14.57 23.03 -3.94
N PHE A 5 -14.83 22.39 -2.80
CA PHE A 5 -14.23 21.11 -2.46
C PHE A 5 -14.59 20.01 -3.46
N ASN A 6 -15.87 19.92 -3.86
CA ASN A 6 -16.33 18.93 -4.82
C ASN A 6 -15.65 19.11 -6.17
N THR A 7 -15.52 20.34 -6.66
CA THR A 7 -14.79 20.64 -7.91
C THR A 7 -13.33 20.16 -7.82
N LEU A 8 -12.61 20.60 -6.78
CA LEU A 8 -11.22 20.23 -6.55
C LEU A 8 -11.02 18.71 -6.50
N ARG A 9 -11.87 18.02 -5.72
CA ARG A 9 -11.82 16.56 -5.57
C ARG A 9 -12.15 15.85 -6.88
N ASN A 10 -13.20 16.27 -7.59
CA ASN A 10 -13.61 15.61 -8.82
C ASN A 10 -12.53 15.74 -9.92
N ASN A 11 -11.82 16.87 -9.97
CA ASN A 11 -10.70 17.06 -10.88
C ASN A 11 -9.55 16.07 -10.66
N LEU A 12 -9.41 15.48 -9.45
CA LEU A 12 -8.42 14.42 -9.23
C LEU A 12 -8.77 13.14 -10.01
N THR A 13 -10.05 12.82 -10.11
CA THR A 13 -10.54 11.56 -10.67
C THR A 13 -10.97 11.65 -12.12
N ARG A 14 -11.04 12.86 -12.69
CA ARG A 14 -11.26 13.05 -14.14
C ARG A 14 -10.15 12.41 -14.94
N SER A 15 -10.50 11.78 -16.07
CA SER A 15 -9.54 11.17 -17.00
C SER A 15 -8.50 10.29 -16.29
N TYR A 16 -8.96 9.30 -15.54
CA TYR A 16 -8.16 8.53 -14.58
C TYR A 16 -8.05 7.06 -15.00
N ILE A 17 -6.83 6.56 -15.10
CA ILE A 17 -6.58 5.15 -15.38
C ILE A 17 -6.25 4.38 -14.10
N PHE A 18 -6.78 3.18 -13.97
CA PHE A 18 -6.53 2.32 -12.81
C PHE A 18 -6.70 0.84 -13.14
N TYR A 19 -6.24 0.00 -12.23
CA TYR A 19 -6.59 -1.42 -12.19
C TYR A 19 -6.67 -1.85 -10.73
N VAL A 20 -7.40 -2.94 -10.47
CA VAL A 20 -7.48 -3.53 -9.14
C VAL A 20 -6.80 -4.89 -9.14
N PRO A 21 -5.69 -5.07 -8.39
CA PRO A 21 -5.02 -6.35 -8.29
C PRO A 21 -5.95 -7.45 -7.79
N SER A 22 -5.95 -8.62 -8.43
CA SER A 22 -6.74 -9.77 -7.95
C SER A 22 -6.35 -10.20 -6.53
N LYS A 23 -5.11 -9.94 -6.12
CA LYS A 23 -4.58 -10.22 -4.78
C LYS A 23 -5.32 -9.49 -3.65
N VAL A 24 -5.91 -8.32 -3.92
CA VAL A 24 -6.65 -7.55 -2.91
C VAL A 24 -8.15 -7.82 -2.94
N TYR A 25 -8.63 -8.67 -3.87
CA TYR A 25 -10.06 -8.92 -4.05
C TYR A 25 -10.72 -9.42 -2.78
N ASP A 26 -10.17 -10.46 -2.16
CA ASP A 26 -10.73 -11.05 -0.94
C ASP A 26 -10.75 -10.06 0.23
N ASP A 27 -9.77 -9.16 0.30
CA ASP A 27 -9.72 -8.10 1.30
C ASP A 27 -10.84 -7.08 1.03
N VAL A 28 -11.04 -6.66 -0.22
CA VAL A 28 -12.13 -5.75 -0.64
C VAL A 28 -13.50 -6.32 -0.28
N GLN A 29 -13.72 -7.62 -0.50
CA GLN A 29 -14.99 -8.30 -0.17
C GLN A 29 -15.29 -8.35 1.35
N ARG A 30 -14.30 -8.07 2.21
CA ARG A 30 -14.47 -7.97 3.67
C ARG A 30 -14.77 -6.55 4.14
N THR A 31 -14.85 -5.59 3.24
CA THR A 31 -15.10 -4.17 3.56
C THR A 31 -16.51 -3.74 3.14
N GLN A 32 -16.83 -2.47 3.37
CA GLN A 32 -18.06 -1.85 2.86
C GLN A 32 -18.10 -1.75 1.32
N LEU A 33 -16.99 -2.04 0.63
CA LEU A 33 -16.88 -2.06 -0.83
C LEU A 33 -17.19 -3.44 -1.45
N LYS A 34 -17.74 -4.36 -0.65
CA LYS A 34 -18.14 -5.70 -1.11
C LYS A 34 -19.05 -5.60 -2.35
N ASP A 35 -18.85 -6.50 -3.30
CA ASP A 35 -19.61 -6.62 -4.54
C ASP A 35 -19.53 -5.39 -5.49
N MET A 36 -18.76 -4.34 -5.16
CA MET A 36 -18.59 -3.16 -6.04
C MET A 36 -17.68 -3.42 -7.23
N ILE A 37 -16.82 -4.43 -7.15
CA ILE A 37 -15.87 -4.79 -8.20
C ILE A 37 -16.07 -6.27 -8.52
N PRO A 38 -16.58 -6.62 -9.71
CA PRO A 38 -16.63 -8.00 -10.18
C PRO A 38 -15.22 -8.61 -10.27
N TYR A 39 -15.08 -9.88 -9.88
CA TYR A 39 -13.77 -10.57 -9.93
C TYR A 39 -13.11 -10.55 -11.32
N HIS A 40 -13.92 -10.65 -12.38
CA HIS A 40 -13.41 -10.66 -13.76
C HIS A 40 -12.80 -9.32 -14.19
N LEU A 41 -13.10 -8.21 -13.49
CA LEU A 41 -12.48 -6.91 -13.72
C LEU A 41 -11.18 -6.73 -12.93
N THR A 42 -10.78 -7.71 -12.11
CA THR A 42 -9.45 -7.67 -11.48
C THR A 42 -8.37 -7.84 -12.53
N ASN A 43 -7.22 -7.20 -12.30
CA ASN A 43 -6.11 -7.14 -13.26
C ASN A 43 -6.54 -6.64 -14.66
N THR A 44 -7.64 -5.90 -14.74
CA THR A 44 -8.10 -5.24 -15.97
C THR A 44 -7.83 -3.75 -15.83
N ILE A 45 -7.28 -3.15 -16.88
CA ILE A 45 -7.06 -1.70 -16.90
C ILE A 45 -8.38 -1.04 -17.27
N VAL A 46 -8.76 -0.06 -16.47
CA VAL A 46 -9.99 0.71 -16.64
C VAL A 46 -9.60 2.18 -16.78
N TYR A 47 -10.20 2.84 -17.76
CA TYR A 47 -10.21 4.28 -17.88
C TYR A 47 -11.53 4.82 -17.35
N MET A 48 -11.47 5.87 -16.53
CA MET A 48 -12.63 6.63 -16.09
C MET A 48 -12.59 7.99 -16.76
N ASP A 49 -13.57 8.28 -17.60
CA ASP A 49 -13.70 9.55 -18.31
C ASP A 49 -14.16 10.69 -17.38
N ASP A 50 -14.35 11.87 -17.97
CA ASP A 50 -14.74 13.08 -17.25
C ASP A 50 -16.17 13.02 -16.67
N ASP A 51 -17.04 12.20 -17.26
CA ASP A 51 -18.39 11.93 -16.79
C ASP A 51 -18.44 10.80 -15.74
N ARG A 52 -17.29 10.18 -15.45
CA ARG A 52 -17.10 9.03 -14.54
C ARG A 52 -17.66 7.72 -15.10
N LYS A 53 -17.80 7.63 -16.42
CA LYS A 53 -18.05 6.37 -17.09
C LYS A 53 -16.75 5.58 -17.17
N THR A 54 -16.84 4.29 -16.93
CA THR A 54 -15.69 3.37 -17.02
C THR A 54 -15.64 2.73 -18.40
N ILE A 55 -14.44 2.70 -18.98
CA ILE A 55 -14.12 2.13 -20.29
C ILE A 55 -13.01 1.10 -20.07
N GLU A 56 -13.22 -0.12 -20.54
CA GLU A 56 -12.27 -1.24 -20.40
C GLU A 56 -11.43 -1.43 -21.67
N ASP A 57 -11.96 -1.03 -22.83
CA ASP A 57 -11.24 -1.10 -24.09
C ASP A 57 -10.18 0.02 -24.17
N ILE A 58 -8.91 -0.37 -24.06
CA ILE A 58 -7.74 0.52 -24.12
C ILE A 58 -7.72 1.33 -25.43
N SER A 59 -8.27 0.81 -26.52
CA SER A 59 -8.33 1.51 -27.81
C SER A 59 -9.28 2.71 -27.78
N GLU A 60 -10.27 2.70 -26.89
CA GLU A 60 -11.24 3.79 -26.68
C GLU A 60 -10.76 4.84 -25.66
N PHE A 61 -9.57 4.67 -25.06
CA PHE A 61 -9.07 5.62 -24.06
C PHE A 61 -8.79 6.97 -24.69
N ASN A 62 -9.32 8.04 -24.09
CA ASN A 62 -9.01 9.40 -24.50
C ASN A 62 -7.62 9.83 -23.97
N LYS A 63 -6.58 9.49 -24.73
CA LYS A 63 -5.18 9.79 -24.36
C LYS A 63 -4.90 11.28 -24.25
N VAL A 64 -5.59 12.12 -25.03
CA VAL A 64 -5.41 13.58 -25.02
C VAL A 64 -5.88 14.15 -23.68
N GLU A 65 -7.01 13.66 -23.16
CA GLU A 65 -7.50 14.08 -21.85
C GLU A 65 -6.58 13.63 -20.70
N ILE A 66 -6.04 12.40 -20.77
CA ILE A 66 -5.04 11.92 -19.80
C ILE A 66 -3.82 12.86 -19.76
N ILE A 67 -3.31 13.27 -20.92
CA ILE A 67 -2.18 14.22 -21.04
C ILE A 67 -2.56 15.60 -20.48
N SER A 68 -3.81 16.03 -20.66
CA SER A 68 -4.28 17.34 -20.25
C SER A 68 -4.55 17.45 -18.73
N LYS A 69 -4.39 16.37 -17.98
CA LYS A 69 -4.63 16.33 -16.52
C LYS A 69 -3.79 17.34 -15.73
N ASN A 70 -2.60 17.68 -16.18
CA ASN A 70 -1.79 18.73 -15.53
C ASN A 70 -2.52 20.07 -15.47
N SER A 71 -3.28 20.41 -16.52
CA SER A 71 -4.02 21.67 -16.60
C SER A 71 -5.15 21.71 -15.58
N LEU A 72 -5.84 20.58 -15.34
CA LEU A 72 -6.82 20.44 -14.27
C LEU A 72 -6.21 20.61 -12.87
N PHE A 73 -4.95 20.21 -12.70
CA PHE A 73 -4.22 20.39 -11.44
C PHE A 73 -3.80 21.83 -11.23
N ASP A 74 -3.36 22.54 -12.28
CA ASP A 74 -3.11 23.97 -12.24
C ASP A 74 -4.39 24.76 -11.88
N GLU A 75 -5.53 24.41 -12.50
CA GLU A 75 -6.84 24.97 -12.15
C GLU A 75 -7.20 24.75 -10.68
N ASN A 76 -6.85 23.60 -10.11
CA ASN A 76 -7.06 23.33 -8.70
C ASN A 76 -6.20 24.25 -7.81
N ILE A 77 -4.95 24.51 -8.18
CA ILE A 77 -4.09 25.45 -7.45
C ILE A 77 -4.69 26.86 -7.47
N PHE A 78 -5.08 27.35 -8.65
CA PHE A 78 -5.73 28.66 -8.77
C PHE A 78 -7.02 28.74 -7.95
N THR A 79 -7.85 27.71 -8.02
CA THR A 79 -9.09 27.63 -7.23
C THR A 79 -8.83 27.67 -5.72
N LEU A 80 -7.74 27.06 -5.24
CA LEU A 80 -7.33 27.12 -3.83
C LEU A 80 -6.84 28.51 -3.43
N ILE A 81 -6.04 29.17 -4.26
CA ILE A 81 -5.58 30.56 -4.04
C ILE A 81 -6.79 31.50 -3.94
N ASP A 82 -7.73 31.37 -4.87
CA ASP A 82 -8.99 32.10 -4.87
C ASP A 82 -9.79 31.85 -3.60
N ALA A 83 -9.93 30.60 -3.19
CA ALA A 83 -10.63 30.22 -1.97
C ALA A 83 -9.95 30.79 -0.71
N GLN A 84 -8.62 30.88 -0.69
CA GLN A 84 -7.85 31.46 0.41
C GLN A 84 -8.20 32.95 0.60
N SER A 85 -8.39 33.69 -0.50
CA SER A 85 -8.75 35.12 -0.45
C SER A 85 -10.19 35.37 0.02
N LYS A 86 -11.11 34.41 -0.23
CA LYS A 86 -12.55 34.54 0.00
C LYS A 86 -13.03 33.95 1.33
N LEU A 87 -12.32 32.97 1.87
CA LEU A 87 -12.71 32.26 3.09
C LEU A 87 -11.97 32.78 4.32
N SER A 88 -12.56 32.63 5.51
CA SER A 88 -11.82 32.86 6.76
C SER A 88 -10.71 31.82 6.94
N ALA A 89 -9.66 32.15 7.70
CA ALA A 89 -8.52 31.26 7.91
C ALA A 89 -8.91 29.85 8.42
N PRO A 90 -9.84 29.67 9.40
CA PRO A 90 -10.27 28.34 9.81
C PRO A 90 -11.00 27.57 8.71
N GLN A 91 -11.83 28.26 7.91
CA GLN A 91 -12.57 27.69 6.79
C GLN A 91 -11.63 27.22 5.69
N PHE A 92 -10.66 28.05 5.30
CA PHE A 92 -9.66 27.68 4.30
C PHE A 92 -8.78 26.54 4.79
N LYS A 93 -8.31 26.58 6.06
CA LYS A 93 -7.54 25.51 6.67
C LYS A 93 -8.29 24.18 6.64
N HIS A 94 -9.60 24.19 6.92
CA HIS A 94 -10.41 22.98 6.80
C HIS A 94 -10.49 22.46 5.35
N LEU A 95 -10.75 23.36 4.39
CA LEU A 95 -10.82 23.02 2.97
C LEU A 95 -9.52 22.40 2.45
N ILE A 96 -8.38 23.06 2.67
CA ILE A 96 -7.09 22.61 2.15
C ILE A 96 -6.67 21.27 2.77
N ASN A 97 -6.90 21.07 4.07
CA ASN A 97 -6.57 19.81 4.72
C ASN A 97 -7.44 18.66 4.17
N LYS A 98 -8.73 18.90 3.95
CA LYS A 98 -9.60 17.89 3.36
C LYS A 98 -9.19 17.54 1.94
N TYR A 99 -8.83 18.53 1.12
CA TYR A 99 -8.35 18.29 -0.23
C TYR A 99 -7.00 17.56 -0.24
N TRP A 100 -6.10 17.95 0.66
CA TRP A 100 -4.78 17.36 0.83
C TRP A 100 -4.83 15.85 1.09
N GLU A 101 -5.75 15.39 1.95
CA GLU A 101 -5.95 13.95 2.20
C GLU A 101 -6.24 13.17 0.90
N HIS A 102 -7.04 13.74 -0.01
CA HIS A 102 -7.31 13.12 -1.31
C HIS A 102 -6.08 13.13 -2.22
N VAL A 103 -5.33 14.24 -2.26
CA VAL A 103 -4.10 14.33 -3.06
C VAL A 103 -3.06 13.32 -2.59
N GLU A 104 -2.84 13.18 -1.27
CA GLU A 104 -1.95 12.16 -0.71
C GLU A 104 -2.40 10.75 -1.09
N THR A 105 -3.70 10.47 -0.96
CA THR A 105 -4.29 9.16 -1.32
C THR A 105 -4.01 8.83 -2.79
N HIS A 106 -4.35 9.72 -3.71
CA HIS A 106 -4.19 9.45 -5.13
C HIS A 106 -2.72 9.44 -5.56
N THR A 107 -1.86 10.25 -4.95
CA THR A 107 -0.41 10.18 -5.19
C THR A 107 0.15 8.81 -4.79
N TYR A 108 -0.27 8.30 -3.63
CA TYR A 108 0.11 6.97 -3.18
C TYR A 108 -0.42 5.87 -4.12
N LEU A 109 -1.71 5.91 -4.48
CA LEU A 109 -2.35 4.91 -5.34
C LEU A 109 -1.73 4.87 -6.74
N THR A 110 -1.52 6.02 -7.37
CA THR A 110 -0.94 6.09 -8.72
C THR A 110 0.51 5.61 -8.75
N ASN A 111 1.29 5.92 -7.71
CA ASN A 111 2.63 5.37 -7.55
C ASN A 111 2.60 3.84 -7.36
N LEU A 112 1.69 3.32 -6.53
CA LEU A 112 1.53 1.88 -6.31
C LEU A 112 1.16 1.17 -7.62
N MET A 113 0.17 1.68 -8.36
CA MET A 113 -0.28 1.10 -9.62
C MET A 113 0.83 1.08 -10.67
N TYR A 114 1.60 2.16 -10.83
CA TYR A 114 2.73 2.15 -11.76
C TYR A 114 3.82 1.15 -11.33
N THR A 115 4.19 1.17 -10.05
CA THR A 115 5.28 0.32 -9.51
C THR A 115 4.98 -1.17 -9.67
N HIS A 116 3.72 -1.57 -9.53
CA HIS A 116 3.30 -2.96 -9.60
C HIS A 116 2.60 -3.33 -10.92
N LEU A 117 2.66 -2.47 -11.94
CA LEU A 117 1.90 -2.66 -13.18
C LEU A 117 2.23 -4.01 -13.83
N SER A 118 3.52 -4.32 -13.99
CA SER A 118 3.99 -5.55 -14.62
C SER A 118 3.77 -6.81 -13.78
N GLU A 119 3.54 -6.69 -12.47
CA GLU A 119 3.22 -7.81 -11.59
C GLU A 119 1.79 -8.33 -11.84
N TYR A 120 0.86 -7.42 -12.15
CA TYR A 120 -0.57 -7.71 -12.22
C TYR A 120 -1.12 -7.68 -13.66
N ILE A 121 -0.61 -6.79 -14.50
CA ILE A 121 -1.02 -6.65 -15.90
C ILE A 121 0.04 -7.29 -16.79
N LYS A 122 -0.22 -8.52 -17.23
CA LYS A 122 0.66 -9.23 -18.15
C LYS A 122 0.64 -8.54 -19.52
N ASP A 123 1.82 -8.47 -20.15
CA ASP A 123 1.99 -7.94 -21.51
C ASP A 123 1.46 -6.51 -21.70
N ALA A 124 1.47 -5.70 -20.63
CA ALA A 124 1.13 -4.29 -20.71
C ALA A 124 1.99 -3.60 -21.78
N SER A 125 1.34 -3.05 -22.81
CA SER A 125 2.06 -2.36 -23.87
C SER A 125 2.88 -1.19 -23.31
N LYS A 126 3.93 -0.78 -24.03
CA LYS A 126 4.72 0.40 -23.65
C LYS A 126 3.83 1.64 -23.50
N ASN A 127 2.89 1.84 -24.42
CA ASN A 127 1.92 2.95 -24.37
C ASN A 127 1.11 2.93 -23.06
N VAL A 128 0.61 1.76 -22.64
CA VAL A 128 -0.09 1.61 -21.36
C VAL A 128 0.81 1.98 -20.18
N SER A 129 2.04 1.46 -20.17
CA SER A 129 3.01 1.74 -19.10
C SER A 129 3.35 3.23 -19.02
N ASP A 130 3.53 3.89 -20.18
CA ASP A 130 3.79 5.32 -20.28
C ASP A 130 2.59 6.14 -19.74
N MET A 131 1.34 5.73 -19.98
CA MET A 131 0.17 6.40 -19.41
C MET A 131 0.15 6.33 -17.87
N PHE A 132 0.46 5.16 -17.28
CA PHE A 132 0.55 5.02 -15.82
C PHE A 132 1.70 5.85 -15.22
N LEU A 133 2.85 5.88 -15.90
CA LEU A 133 3.98 6.72 -15.53
C LEU A 133 3.57 8.21 -15.53
N LEU A 134 2.95 8.65 -16.61
CA LEU A 134 2.50 10.03 -16.78
C LEU A 134 1.51 10.43 -15.68
N GLN A 135 0.52 9.58 -15.41
CA GLN A 135 -0.44 9.82 -14.33
C GLN A 135 0.27 9.92 -12.97
N LYS A 136 1.18 8.99 -12.64
CA LYS A 136 1.98 9.05 -11.39
C LYS A 136 2.75 10.37 -11.29
N ASP A 137 3.40 10.80 -12.37
CA ASP A 137 4.21 12.00 -12.39
C ASP A 137 3.35 13.27 -12.22
N TYR A 138 2.17 13.34 -12.83
CA TYR A 138 1.23 14.45 -12.62
C TYR A 138 0.79 14.56 -11.16
N PHE A 139 0.41 13.44 -10.52
CA PHE A 139 0.03 13.48 -9.11
C PHE A 139 1.19 13.85 -8.20
N SER A 140 2.40 13.33 -8.48
CA SER A 140 3.60 13.65 -7.70
C SER A 140 3.98 15.13 -7.81
N THR A 141 3.84 15.70 -9.00
CA THR A 141 4.08 17.12 -9.28
C THR A 141 3.05 17.98 -8.54
N HIS A 142 1.76 17.66 -8.67
CA HIS A 142 0.68 18.39 -8.00
C HIS A 142 0.78 18.34 -6.48
N HIS A 143 1.10 17.17 -5.91
CA HIS A 143 1.37 17.01 -4.49
C HIS A 143 2.51 17.94 -4.02
N THR A 144 3.60 17.99 -4.79
CA THR A 144 4.74 18.86 -4.49
C THR A 144 4.34 20.33 -4.56
N GLU A 145 3.54 20.70 -5.55
CA GLU A 145 3.08 22.07 -5.76
C GLU A 145 2.15 22.57 -4.65
N ILE A 146 1.20 21.75 -4.20
CA ILE A 146 0.36 22.07 -3.03
C ILE A 146 1.21 22.22 -1.79
N LYS A 147 2.17 21.31 -1.56
CA LYS A 147 3.05 21.38 -0.39
C LYS A 147 3.92 22.63 -0.41
N ARG A 148 4.43 23.02 -1.59
CA ARG A 148 5.20 24.25 -1.80
C ARG A 148 4.35 25.49 -1.49
N THR A 149 3.10 25.51 -1.95
CA THR A 149 2.22 26.69 -1.87
C THR A 149 1.56 26.83 -0.49
N PHE A 150 1.09 25.73 0.10
CA PHE A 150 0.23 25.73 1.30
C PHE A 150 0.83 24.94 2.48
N GLY A 151 2.08 24.46 2.39
CA GLY A 151 2.68 23.53 3.35
C GLY A 151 2.56 23.92 4.82
N ALA A 152 2.65 25.21 5.15
CA ALA A 152 2.50 25.72 6.51
C ALA A 152 1.09 25.50 7.12
N LEU A 153 0.08 25.28 6.29
CA LEU A 153 -1.32 25.10 6.69
C LEU A 153 -1.75 23.63 6.78
N LEU A 154 -0.93 22.73 6.23
CA LEU A 154 -1.24 21.31 6.11
C LEU A 154 -0.97 20.57 7.42
N THR A 155 -1.89 19.66 7.77
CA THR A 155 -1.73 18.69 8.85
C THR A 155 -1.67 17.30 8.23
N SER A 156 -0.50 16.66 8.23
CA SER A 156 -0.38 15.28 7.76
C SER A 156 -1.08 14.33 8.73
N ARG A 157 -2.17 13.70 8.27
CA ARG A 157 -2.82 12.58 8.97
C ARG A 157 -2.48 11.23 8.32
N PHE A 158 -2.10 11.26 7.04
CA PHE A 158 -1.97 10.07 6.20
C PHE A 158 -0.68 9.27 6.49
N THR A 159 0.42 9.94 6.85
CA THR A 159 1.70 9.26 7.15
C THR A 159 1.57 8.25 8.29
N ASN A 160 0.76 8.51 9.31
CA ASN A 160 0.63 7.62 10.46
C ASN A 160 -0.20 6.35 10.16
N ALA A 161 -1.16 6.44 9.24
CA ALA A 161 -2.03 5.31 8.87
C ALA A 161 -1.38 4.35 7.86
N LEU A 162 -0.57 4.86 6.92
CA LEU A 162 0.15 3.99 5.97
C LEU A 162 1.38 3.32 6.59
N ILE A 163 2.07 4.00 7.51
CA ILE A 163 3.19 3.40 8.26
C ILE A 163 2.70 2.22 9.11
N SER A 164 1.47 2.26 9.65
CA SER A 164 0.91 1.13 10.41
C SER A 164 0.51 -0.05 9.52
N TYR A 165 0.12 0.18 8.26
CA TYR A 165 -0.19 -0.87 7.30
C TYR A 165 1.08 -1.57 6.77
N ASN A 166 2.13 -0.80 6.46
CA ASN A 166 3.46 -1.33 6.06
C ASN A 166 4.27 -1.92 7.23
N LYS A 167 3.85 -1.70 8.48
CA LYS A 167 4.38 -2.37 9.68
C LYS A 167 3.69 -3.69 10.00
N LYS A 168 2.72 -4.16 9.20
CA LYS A 168 2.40 -5.59 9.24
C LYS A 168 3.62 -6.34 8.72
N PRO A 169 4.22 -7.24 9.50
CA PRO A 169 5.40 -7.95 9.04
C PRO A 169 5.01 -8.65 7.74
N VAL A 170 5.81 -8.43 6.70
CA VAL A 170 5.95 -9.40 5.62
C VAL A 170 6.07 -10.73 6.34
N GLN A 171 5.06 -11.59 6.19
CA GLN A 171 5.22 -12.98 6.56
C GLN A 171 6.26 -13.51 5.59
N THR A 172 7.54 -13.31 5.94
CA THR A 172 8.57 -14.26 5.60
C THR A 172 7.95 -15.58 5.99
N LYS A 173 7.76 -16.47 5.01
CA LYS A 173 7.36 -17.84 5.27
C LYS A 173 8.33 -18.32 6.36
N LYS A 174 7.87 -18.34 7.62
CA LYS A 174 8.61 -18.97 8.69
C LYS A 174 8.80 -20.38 8.18
N GLN A 175 10.04 -20.74 7.88
CA GLN A 175 10.40 -22.14 7.76
C GLN A 175 9.81 -22.79 9.01
N LYS A 176 8.92 -23.77 8.83
CA LYS A 176 8.38 -24.53 9.95
C LYS A 176 9.60 -24.95 10.80
N PRO A 177 9.64 -24.64 12.11
CA PRO A 177 10.72 -25.14 12.93
C PRO A 177 10.75 -26.66 12.76
N LYS A 178 11.90 -27.20 12.36
CA LYS A 178 12.12 -28.64 12.35
C LYS A 178 11.75 -29.12 13.75
N LYS A 179 10.84 -30.10 13.84
CA LYS A 179 10.53 -30.77 15.11
C LYS A 179 11.87 -31.15 15.76
N PRO A 180 12.11 -30.83 17.04
CA PRO A 180 13.32 -31.29 17.70
C PRO A 180 13.38 -32.82 17.58
N GLN A 181 14.54 -33.34 17.17
CA GLN A 181 14.78 -34.77 17.16
C GLN A 181 14.60 -35.29 18.58
N ILE A 182 13.91 -36.42 18.71
CA ILE A 182 13.81 -37.15 19.97
C ILE A 182 15.24 -37.52 20.34
N ILE A 183 15.77 -36.90 21.39
CA ILE A 183 17.06 -37.30 21.98
C ILE A 183 16.90 -38.70 22.56
N SER A 184 17.93 -39.54 22.47
CA SER A 184 17.87 -40.86 23.11
C SER A 184 17.80 -40.70 24.63
N ASP A 185 17.30 -41.71 25.33
CA ASP A 185 17.19 -41.66 26.79
C ASP A 185 18.56 -41.41 27.45
N GLU A 186 19.65 -41.87 26.82
CA GLU A 186 21.02 -41.60 27.30
C GLU A 186 21.41 -40.12 27.18
N ASP A 187 21.04 -39.46 26.07
CA ASP A 187 21.31 -38.04 25.86
C ASP A 187 20.45 -37.16 26.78
N ALA A 188 19.22 -37.62 27.09
CA ALA A 188 18.34 -36.97 28.05
C ALA A 188 18.90 -37.02 29.48
N ASP A 189 19.44 -38.16 29.89
CA ASP A 189 20.05 -38.34 31.22
C ASP A 189 21.30 -37.47 31.39
N VAL A 190 22.17 -37.42 30.37
CA VAL A 190 23.35 -36.54 30.39
C VAL A 190 22.93 -35.07 30.51
N PHE A 191 21.93 -34.65 29.73
CA PHE A 191 21.42 -33.28 29.79
C PHE A 191 20.83 -32.93 31.16
N LEU A 192 20.11 -33.85 31.80
CA LEU A 192 19.53 -33.65 33.14
C LEU A 192 20.61 -33.51 34.21
N LEU A 193 21.64 -34.37 34.16
CA LEU A 193 22.75 -34.32 35.12
C LEU A 193 23.56 -33.03 35.00
N GLU A 194 23.77 -32.53 33.77
CA GLU A 194 24.52 -31.29 33.54
C GLU A 194 23.67 -30.04 33.83
N THR A 195 22.41 -30.03 33.41
CA THR A 195 21.61 -28.80 33.42
C THR A 195 20.83 -28.62 34.72
N VAL A 196 20.27 -29.70 35.26
CA VAL A 196 19.41 -29.64 36.45
C VAL A 196 20.22 -29.89 37.72
N PHE A 197 21.17 -30.84 37.66
CA PHE A 197 22.00 -31.21 38.81
C PHE A 197 23.39 -30.58 38.80
N ASN A 198 23.74 -29.81 37.76
CA ASN A 198 24.97 -29.03 37.62
C ASN A 198 26.25 -29.85 37.84
N ILE A 199 26.24 -31.12 37.41
CA ILE A 199 27.37 -32.03 37.55
C ILE A 199 28.35 -31.79 36.39
N PRO A 200 29.68 -31.69 36.65
CA PRO A 200 30.66 -31.47 35.60
C PRO A 200 30.67 -32.60 34.56
N SER A 201 30.73 -32.23 33.28
CA SER A 201 30.66 -33.16 32.13
C SER A 201 31.71 -34.29 32.14
N LYS A 202 32.85 -34.08 32.81
CA LYS A 202 33.88 -35.12 33.00
C LYS A 202 33.45 -36.27 33.92
N MET A 203 32.42 -36.07 34.75
CA MET A 203 31.84 -37.06 35.66
C MET A 203 30.60 -37.74 35.06
N THR A 204 29.78 -37.02 34.29
CA THR A 204 28.52 -37.53 33.71
C THR A 204 28.76 -38.72 32.78
N SER A 205 29.76 -38.64 31.92
CA SER A 205 30.17 -39.74 31.02
C SER A 205 30.66 -41.01 31.76
N LYS A 206 31.23 -40.89 32.97
CA LYS A 206 31.62 -42.06 33.79
C LYS A 206 30.42 -42.70 34.49
N ILE A 207 29.45 -41.89 34.93
CA ILE A 207 28.25 -42.36 35.63
C ILE A 207 27.34 -43.13 34.68
N VAL A 208 27.03 -42.55 33.51
CA VAL A 208 26.15 -43.17 32.51
C VAL A 208 26.75 -44.50 31.99
N ASN A 209 28.07 -44.55 31.76
CA ASN A 209 28.75 -45.77 31.34
C ASN A 209 28.81 -46.87 32.42
N THR A 210 28.80 -46.49 33.71
CA THR A 210 28.80 -47.47 34.81
C THR A 210 27.41 -48.06 35.02
N VAL A 211 26.35 -47.23 34.93
CA VAL A 211 24.94 -47.66 35.04
C VAL A 211 24.52 -48.57 33.88
N ASN A 212 25.01 -48.30 32.67
CA ASN A 212 24.69 -49.13 31.50
C ASN A 212 25.42 -50.49 31.50
N LYS A 213 26.52 -50.63 32.26
CA LYS A 213 27.23 -51.91 32.44
C LYS A 213 26.59 -52.83 33.48
N THR A 214 25.81 -52.30 34.42
CA THR A 214 25.10 -53.08 35.45
C THR A 214 23.67 -53.49 35.05
N LYS A 215 23.16 -52.97 33.93
CA LYS A 215 21.85 -53.34 33.36
C LYS A 215 21.92 -54.42 32.25
N LYS A 216 23.06 -55.08 32.07
CA LYS A 216 23.27 -56.13 31.05
C LYS A 216 23.57 -57.48 31.68
#